data_AF-A0A212L502-F1
#
_entry.id   AF-A0A212L502-F1
#
_cell.length_a   1.000
_cell.length_b   1.000
_cell.length_c   1.000
_cell.angle_alpha   90.00
_cell.angle_beta   90.00
_cell.angle_gamma   90.00
#
_symmetry.space_group_name_H-M   'P 1'
#
loop_
_entity.id
_entity.type
_entity.pdbx_description
1 polymer ?
#
loop_
_entity_poly.entity_id
_entity_poly.type
_entity_poly.pdbx_seq_one_letter_code
_entity_poly.pdbx_strand_id
1 'polypeptide(L)'
;METDSLSSVTSAFASKAYAGMNKDAVAKKAHAVAADFESVYVADAFKAMFKDVSVDPLNGKSDNSNETWRDMLIDQYAKDFVGKGGIGLADGIAAELIKIQEGHAG
;
A
#
# COMPACT_ATOMS: atom_id res chain seq x y z
N MET A 1 13.74 25.44 5.80
CA MET A 1 12.87 25.72 6.97
C MET A 1 11.44 25.20 6.77
N GLU A 2 11.18 24.28 5.83
CA GLU A 2 9.84 23.68 5.61
C GLU A 2 9.79 22.16 5.86
N THR A 3 10.95 21.51 6.04
CA THR A 3 11.06 20.06 6.26
C THR A 3 10.84 19.65 7.72
N ASP A 4 11.14 20.56 8.66
CA ASP A 4 11.02 20.29 10.10
C ASP A 4 9.56 20.27 10.58
N SER A 5 8.68 21.05 9.96
CA SER A 5 7.25 21.09 10.31
C SER A 5 6.52 19.82 9.86
N LEU A 6 6.83 19.33 8.66
CA LEU A 6 6.29 18.07 8.14
C LEU A 6 6.77 16.89 8.99
N SER A 7 8.08 16.83 9.32
CA SER A 7 8.65 15.81 10.20
C SER A 7 8.04 15.82 11.62
N SER A 8 7.88 17.00 12.22
CA SER A 8 7.25 17.19 13.54
C SER A 8 5.80 16.71 13.59
N VAL A 9 5.02 17.03 12.56
CA VAL A 9 3.61 16.62 12.46
C VAL A 9 3.53 15.09 12.31
N THR A 10 4.34 14.49 11.42
CA THR A 10 4.39 13.03 11.26
C THR A 10 4.88 12.32 12.54
N SER A 11 5.83 12.91 13.27
CA SER A 11 6.33 12.41 14.57
C SER A 11 5.26 12.45 15.66
N ALA A 12 4.47 13.52 15.76
CA ALA A 12 3.36 13.60 16.70
C ALA A 12 2.25 12.58 16.37
N PHE A 13 2.02 12.30 15.09
CA PHE A 13 1.07 11.26 14.67
C PHE A 13 1.58 9.85 14.92
N ALA A 14 2.85 9.55 14.62
CA ALA A 14 3.45 8.24 14.87
C ALA A 14 3.59 7.97 16.38
N SER A 15 4.19 8.87 17.15
CA SER A 15 4.31 8.73 18.59
C SER A 15 2.96 8.56 19.28
N LYS A 16 1.91 9.27 18.86
CA LYS A 16 0.56 9.12 19.42
C LYS A 16 -0.16 7.85 18.97
N ALA A 17 0.07 7.39 17.74
CA ALA A 17 -0.53 6.16 17.22
C ALA A 17 0.04 4.90 17.89
N TYR A 18 1.28 4.95 18.37
CA TYR A 18 1.99 3.81 18.97
C TYR A 18 2.35 4.00 20.45
N ALA A 19 2.04 5.16 21.06
CA ALA A 19 2.29 5.44 22.47
C ALA A 19 1.58 4.42 23.37
N GLY A 20 2.36 3.72 24.20
CA GLY A 20 1.85 2.73 25.14
C GLY A 20 1.57 1.35 24.54
N MET A 21 1.82 1.14 23.23
CA MET A 21 1.73 -0.19 22.61
C MET A 21 3.00 -1.01 22.86
N ASN A 22 2.83 -2.30 23.18
CA ASN A 22 3.94 -3.25 23.22
C ASN A 22 4.57 -3.38 21.82
N LYS A 23 5.88 -3.69 21.74
CA LYS A 23 6.64 -3.92 20.50
C LYS A 23 5.96 -4.88 19.54
N ASP A 24 5.33 -5.96 20.05
CA ASP A 24 4.57 -6.90 19.22
C ASP A 24 3.36 -6.25 18.55
N ALA A 25 2.69 -5.34 19.25
CA ALA A 25 1.53 -4.63 18.73
C ALA A 25 1.95 -3.57 17.70
N VAL A 26 3.10 -2.92 17.92
CA VAL A 26 3.72 -1.99 16.96
C VAL A 26 4.12 -2.75 15.69
N ALA A 27 4.79 -3.90 15.82
CA ALA A 27 5.19 -4.75 14.70
C ALA A 27 3.99 -5.22 13.87
N LYS A 28 2.92 -5.69 14.51
CA LYS A 28 1.67 -6.08 13.81
C LYS A 28 1.03 -4.91 13.07
N LYS A 29 1.00 -3.73 13.67
CA LYS A 29 0.40 -2.54 13.07
C LYS A 29 1.25 -2.01 11.91
N ALA A 30 2.58 -2.03 12.05
CA ALA A 30 3.51 -1.69 10.97
C ALA A 30 3.37 -2.66 9.79
N HIS A 31 3.25 -3.97 10.07
CA HIS A 31 3.02 -4.99 9.05
C HIS A 31 1.69 -4.78 8.30
N ALA A 32 0.60 -4.50 9.03
CA ALA A 32 -0.69 -4.20 8.42
C ALA A 32 -0.63 -2.97 7.50
N VAL A 33 0.00 -1.88 7.95
CA VAL A 33 0.17 -0.66 7.13
C VAL A 33 1.04 -0.93 5.90
N ALA A 34 2.08 -1.76 6.04
CA ALA A 34 2.94 -2.14 4.93
C ALA A 34 2.22 -3.01 3.90
N ALA A 35 1.36 -3.94 4.34
CA ALA A 35 0.52 -4.76 3.45
C ALA A 35 -0.54 -3.92 2.71
N ASP A 36 -1.12 -2.92 3.39
CA ASP A 36 -2.04 -1.97 2.75
C ASP A 36 -1.32 -1.17 1.64
N PHE A 37 -0.09 -0.73 1.89
CA PHE A 37 0.73 -0.06 0.89
C PHE A 37 1.07 -0.98 -0.30
N GLU A 38 1.49 -2.22 -0.02
CA GLU A 38 1.77 -3.21 -1.06
C GLU A 38 0.54 -3.47 -1.95
N SER A 39 -0.67 -3.47 -1.37
CA SER A 39 -1.92 -3.62 -2.11
C SER A 39 -2.14 -2.49 -3.12
N VAL A 40 -1.86 -1.24 -2.74
CA VAL A 40 -1.96 -0.09 -3.65
C VAL A 40 -0.90 -0.19 -4.76
N TYR A 41 0.33 -0.54 -4.41
CA TYR A 41 1.41 -0.72 -5.38
C TYR A 41 1.09 -1.83 -6.39
N VAL A 42 0.61 -2.99 -5.92
CA VAL A 42 0.21 -4.11 -6.76
C VAL A 42 -0.96 -3.72 -7.66
N ALA A 43 -1.94 -2.97 -7.15
CA ALA A 43 -3.05 -2.46 -7.97
C ALA A 43 -2.52 -1.56 -9.10
N ASP A 44 -1.57 -0.67 -8.84
CA ASP A 44 -0.98 0.19 -9.87
C ASP A 44 -0.10 -0.59 -10.85
N ALA A 45 0.61 -1.62 -10.39
CA ALA A 45 1.35 -2.54 -11.26
C ALA A 45 0.40 -3.32 -12.18
N PHE A 46 -0.73 -3.79 -11.66
CA PHE A 46 -1.76 -4.44 -12.47
C PHE A 46 -2.40 -3.46 -13.47
N LYS A 47 -2.74 -2.24 -13.05
CA LYS A 47 -3.20 -1.20 -13.99
C LYS A 47 -2.19 -0.95 -15.11
N ALA A 48 -0.90 -0.87 -14.80
CA ALA A 48 0.15 -0.69 -15.82
C ALA A 48 0.25 -1.89 -16.78
N MET A 49 0.10 -3.12 -16.28
CA MET A 49 0.05 -4.33 -17.10
C MET A 49 -1.20 -4.39 -18.00
N PHE A 50 -2.35 -3.96 -17.48
CA PHE A 50 -3.63 -3.96 -18.19
C PHE A 50 -3.87 -2.71 -19.07
N LYS A 51 -3.01 -1.69 -18.96
CA LYS A 51 -3.06 -0.46 -19.76
C LYS A 51 -2.75 -0.72 -21.24
N ASP A 52 -1.89 -1.70 -21.53
CA ASP A 52 -1.49 -2.05 -22.90
C ASP A 52 -2.19 -3.31 -23.44
N VAL A 53 -3.02 -3.96 -22.61
CA VAL A 53 -3.95 -4.99 -23.08
C VAL A 53 -5.04 -4.29 -23.89
N SER A 54 -4.77 -4.14 -25.19
CA SER A 54 -5.73 -3.65 -26.16
C SER A 54 -6.97 -4.55 -26.14
N VAL A 55 -8.13 -3.95 -25.87
CA VAL A 55 -9.43 -4.56 -26.16
C VAL A 55 -9.46 -4.86 -27.65
N ASP A 56 -9.50 -6.14 -28.01
CA ASP A 56 -9.61 -6.60 -29.39
C ASP A 56 -10.72 -5.82 -30.11
N PRO A 57 -10.43 -5.13 -31.23
CA PRO A 57 -11.42 -4.41 -32.02
C PRO A 57 -12.62 -5.27 -32.46
N LEU A 58 -12.48 -6.61 -32.47
CA LEU A 58 -13.53 -7.56 -32.80
C LEU A 58 -14.66 -7.64 -31.76
N ASN A 59 -14.44 -7.16 -30.53
CA ASN A 59 -15.46 -7.18 -29.47
C ASN A 59 -16.31 -5.92 -29.39
N GLY A 60 -16.08 -4.94 -30.29
CA GLY A 60 -16.96 -3.79 -30.45
C GLY A 60 -16.87 -2.79 -29.29
N LYS A 61 -16.07 -1.75 -29.52
CA LYS A 61 -15.97 -0.51 -28.74
C LYS A 61 -15.42 -0.65 -27.31
N SER A 62 -14.39 0.15 -27.05
CA SER A 62 -13.94 0.53 -25.71
C SER A 62 -15.04 1.33 -25.02
N ASP A 63 -16.10 0.67 -24.57
CA ASP A 63 -17.14 1.30 -23.77
C ASP A 63 -16.63 1.36 -22.31
N ASN A 64 -16.60 2.57 -21.74
CA ASN A 64 -16.16 2.90 -20.38
C ASN A 64 -16.77 2.01 -19.27
N SER A 65 -17.86 1.30 -19.59
CA SER A 65 -18.50 0.32 -18.72
C SER A 65 -17.58 -0.86 -18.40
N ASN A 66 -16.90 -1.46 -19.37
CA ASN A 66 -16.04 -2.63 -19.14
C ASN A 66 -14.78 -2.29 -18.32
N GLU A 67 -14.24 -1.08 -18.50
CA GLU A 67 -13.08 -0.61 -17.73
C GLU A 67 -13.37 -0.53 -16.23
N THR A 68 -14.54 -0.01 -15.82
CA THR A 68 -14.87 0.11 -14.39
C THR A 68 -15.03 -1.26 -13.72
N TRP A 69 -15.64 -2.24 -14.40
CA TRP A 69 -15.74 -3.61 -13.88
C TRP A 69 -14.37 -4.28 -13.81
N ARG A 70 -13.49 -4.07 -14.80
CA ARG A 70 -12.11 -4.55 -14.77
C ARG A 70 -11.33 -3.96 -13.61
N ASP A 71 -11.41 -2.65 -13.38
CA ASP A 71 -10.69 -2.00 -12.28
C ASP A 71 -11.14 -2.56 -10.92
N MET A 72 -12.44 -2.75 -10.73
CA MET A 72 -12.98 -3.36 -9.51
C MET A 72 -12.46 -4.81 -9.30
N LEU A 73 -12.37 -5.59 -10.38
CA LEU A 73 -11.83 -6.96 -10.34
C LEU A 73 -10.34 -6.97 -10.07
N ILE A 74 -9.59 -6.05 -10.67
CA ILE A 74 -8.15 -5.88 -10.46
C ILE A 74 -7.88 -5.53 -9.00
N ASP A 75 -8.66 -4.63 -8.40
CA ASP A 75 -8.53 -4.27 -6.99
C ASP A 75 -8.80 -5.46 -6.06
N GLN A 76 -9.77 -6.32 -6.37
CA GLN A 76 -10.02 -7.54 -5.60
C GLN A 76 -8.91 -8.58 -5.77
N TYR A 77 -8.41 -8.73 -7.00
CA TYR A 77 -7.30 -9.64 -7.28
C TYR A 77 -6.01 -9.17 -6.59
N ALA A 78 -5.74 -7.86 -6.56
CA ALA A 78 -4.63 -7.27 -5.81
C ALA A 78 -4.73 -7.57 -4.31
N LYS A 79 -5.92 -7.40 -3.71
CA LYS A 79 -6.15 -7.70 -2.28
C LYS A 79 -5.97 -9.17 -1.95
N ASP A 80 -6.52 -10.08 -2.76
CA ASP A 80 -6.37 -11.53 -2.55
C ASP A 80 -4.91 -11.98 -2.76
N PHE A 81 -4.22 -11.39 -3.75
CA PHE A 81 -2.81 -11.65 -4.02
C PHE A 81 -1.91 -11.22 -2.85
N VAL A 82 -2.11 -10.00 -2.32
CA VAL A 82 -1.37 -9.53 -1.14
C VAL A 82 -1.72 -10.34 0.11
N GLY A 83 -3.00 -10.65 0.33
CA GLY A 83 -3.44 -11.46 1.48
C GLY A 83 -2.87 -12.89 1.50
N LYS A 84 -2.53 -13.45 0.33
CA LYS A 84 -1.91 -14.78 0.20
C LYS A 84 -0.38 -14.77 0.24
N GLY A 85 0.26 -13.62 0.34
CA GLY A 85 1.72 -13.50 0.47
C GLY A 85 2.35 -12.39 -0.37
N GLY A 86 1.59 -11.74 -1.27
CA GLY A 86 2.06 -10.59 -2.04
C GLY A 86 3.33 -10.86 -2.87
N ILE A 87 4.09 -9.80 -3.13
CA ILE A 87 5.44 -9.86 -3.70
C ILE A 87 6.53 -9.86 -2.61
N GLY A 88 6.16 -9.74 -1.33
CA GLY A 88 7.07 -9.70 -0.19
C GLY A 88 7.63 -8.30 0.11
N LEU A 89 7.00 -7.24 -0.40
CA LEU A 89 7.43 -5.87 -0.17
C LEU A 89 7.04 -5.38 1.23
N ALA A 90 5.91 -5.86 1.78
CA ALA A 90 5.42 -5.45 3.09
C ALA A 90 6.44 -5.68 4.22
N ASP A 91 7.20 -6.76 4.20
CA ASP A 91 8.16 -7.07 5.27
C ASP A 91 9.31 -6.07 5.31
N GLY A 92 9.83 -5.67 4.14
CA GLY A 92 10.88 -4.66 4.03
C GLY A 92 10.39 -3.25 4.42
N ILE A 93 9.17 -2.91 4.02
CA ILE A 93 8.55 -1.62 4.39
C ILE A 93 8.24 -1.58 5.89
N ALA A 94 7.72 -2.66 6.47
CA ALA A 94 7.44 -2.74 7.90
C ALA A 94 8.72 -2.56 8.73
N ALA A 95 9.83 -3.16 8.31
CA ALA A 95 11.12 -2.98 8.96
C ALA A 95 11.61 -1.53 8.90
N GLU A 96 11.48 -0.87 7.75
CA GLU A 96 11.87 0.54 7.62
C GLU A 96 10.93 1.47 8.40
N LEU A 97 9.61 1.19 8.43
CA LEU A 97 8.64 1.92 9.25
C LEU A 97 8.96 1.83 10.74
N ILE A 98 9.33 0.65 11.23
CA ILE A 98 9.76 0.45 12.63
C ILE A 98 11.05 1.23 12.89
N LYS A 99 12.04 1.15 11.98
CA LYS A 99 13.32 1.87 12.12
C LYS A 99 13.14 3.39 12.13
N ILE A 100 12.27 3.93 11.28
CA ILE A 100 11.88 5.34 11.30
C ILE A 100 11.25 5.66 12.65
N GLN A 101 10.34 4.83 13.17
CA GLN A 101 9.72 5.08 14.48
C GLN A 101 10.73 5.02 15.63
N GLU A 102 11.69 4.10 15.61
CA GLU A 102 12.74 3.97 16.63
C GLU A 102 13.74 5.14 16.58
N GLY A 103 14.15 5.59 15.39
CA GLY A 103 15.05 6.73 15.22
C GLY A 103 14.45 8.09 15.59
N HIS A 104 13.12 8.19 15.66
CA HIS A 104 12.40 9.41 16.06
C HIS A 104 11.86 9.36 17.50
N ALA A 105 11.99 8.23 18.20
CA ALA A 105 11.62 8.05 19.61
C ALA A 105 12.80 8.31 20.58
N GLY A 106 13.95 8.76 20.08
CA GLY A 106 15.16 9.10 20.83
C GLY A 106 15.44 10.61 20.88
#